data_AF-A0AAE1V494-F1
#
_entry.id   AF-A0AAE1V494-F1
#
_cell.length_a   1.000
_cell.length_b   1.000
_cell.length_c   1.000
_cell.angle_alpha   90.00
_cell.angle_beta   90.00
_cell.angle_gamma   90.00
#
_symmetry.space_group_name_H-M   'P 1'
#
loop_
_entity.id
_entity.type
_entity.pdbx_description
1 polymer ?
#
loop_
_entity_poly.entity_id
_entity_poly.type
_entity_poly.pdbx_seq_one_letter_code
_entity_poly.pdbx_strand_id
1 'polypeptide(L)'
;MYGDGSYTKGTMALEILTFGRTALEGGPCRSWDSSVDKREERYCLVTRGTGSLEFGREVLPAGAAWIPLIRNPCSPSFYYIGMSGLGVGGACVAIPEYAFRLTEEGDGGVVMDTGTAVTRLPTAAYVAFRDAFIAETASLPQAPAMSIFDTCYDLNGFVTVRVPTVSFFLMGGPILTLPARNFLIPVNEKGTFC
;
A
#
# COMPACT_ATOMS: atom_id res chain seq x y z
N MET A 1 -18.92 -14.11 2.79
CA MET A 1 -18.91 -14.67 1.43
C MET A 1 -17.87 -13.89 0.66
N TYR A 2 -16.90 -14.56 0.06
CA TYR A 2 -15.85 -13.95 -0.75
C TYR A 2 -16.39 -13.62 -2.14
N GLY A 3 -15.64 -12.82 -2.91
CA GLY A 3 -16.07 -12.36 -4.24
C GLY A 3 -16.25 -13.48 -5.29
N ASP A 4 -15.69 -14.66 -5.04
CA ASP A 4 -15.86 -15.87 -5.86
C ASP A 4 -17.05 -16.75 -5.42
N GLY A 5 -17.87 -16.26 -4.47
CA GLY A 5 -19.01 -16.98 -3.93
C GLY A 5 -18.65 -18.01 -2.84
N SER A 6 -17.37 -18.23 -2.55
CA SER A 6 -16.95 -19.09 -1.44
C SER A 6 -17.20 -18.42 -0.08
N TYR A 7 -17.13 -19.16 1.03
CA TYR A 7 -17.28 -18.58 2.36
C TYR A 7 -16.58 -19.41 3.45
N THR A 8 -16.15 -18.74 4.51
CA THR A 8 -15.64 -19.39 5.73
C THR A 8 -16.78 -19.52 6.74
N LYS A 9 -16.97 -20.70 7.32
CA LYS A 9 -17.93 -20.98 8.40
C LYS A 9 -17.20 -21.64 9.56
N GLY A 10 -17.46 -21.17 10.77
CA GLY A 10 -16.89 -21.73 12.00
C GLY A 10 -17.77 -21.38 13.20
N THR A 11 -17.48 -22.00 14.33
CA THR A 11 -18.09 -21.66 15.62
C THR A 11 -17.14 -20.73 16.36
N MET A 12 -17.64 -19.59 16.82
CA MET A 12 -16.82 -18.72 17.68
C MET A 12 -16.65 -19.37 19.05
N ALA A 13 -15.42 -19.40 19.54
CA ALA A 13 -15.07 -19.82 20.90
C ALA A 13 -14.24 -18.72 21.57
N LEU A 14 -14.38 -18.58 22.88
CA LEU A 14 -13.57 -17.66 23.67
C LEU A 14 -12.41 -18.44 24.28
N GLU A 15 -11.19 -18.11 23.86
CA GLU A 15 -9.96 -18.71 24.38
C GLU A 15 -8.89 -17.63 24.59
N ILE A 16 -7.95 -17.89 25.51
CA ILE A 16 -6.81 -16.99 25.73
C ILE A 16 -5.72 -17.34 24.71
N LEU A 17 -5.49 -16.43 23.76
CA LEU A 17 -4.40 -16.52 22.81
C LEU A 17 -3.18 -15.77 23.36
N THR A 18 -2.03 -16.46 23.44
CA THR A 18 -0.75 -15.82 23.80
C THR A 18 0.02 -15.52 22.52
N PHE A 19 0.27 -14.24 22.26
CA PHE A 19 1.16 -13.79 21.19
C PHE A 19 2.58 -13.64 21.74
N GLY A 20 3.56 -14.28 21.10
CA GLY A 20 4.95 -14.27 21.57
C GLY A 20 5.59 -12.87 21.49
N ARG A 21 6.41 -12.52 22.49
CA ARG A 21 7.26 -11.31 22.42
C ARG A 21 8.50 -11.63 21.60
N THR A 22 8.53 -11.18 20.35
CA THR A 22 9.77 -11.16 19.56
C THR A 22 10.21 -9.70 19.44
N ALA A 23 11.09 -9.25 20.34
CA ALA A 23 11.83 -8.02 20.14
C ALA A 23 12.88 -8.28 19.05
N LEU A 24 12.85 -7.52 17.95
CA LEU A 24 13.87 -7.58 16.91
C LEU A 24 14.73 -6.32 16.96
N GLU A 25 16.04 -6.52 16.91
CA GLU A 25 17.03 -5.46 16.77
C GLU A 25 16.75 -4.62 15.51
N GLY A 26 16.97 -3.30 15.65
CA GLY A 26 16.44 -2.26 14.78
C GLY A 26 16.77 -2.42 13.29
N GLY A 27 15.73 -2.65 12.50
CA GLY A 27 15.66 -2.33 11.06
C GLY A 27 14.68 -1.18 10.80
N PRO A 28 14.68 -0.54 9.61
CA PRO A 28 13.88 0.64 9.33
C PRO A 28 12.40 0.28 9.09
N CYS A 29 11.65 0.07 10.16
CA CYS A 29 10.20 -0.12 10.09
C CYS A 29 9.45 1.21 10.11
N ARG A 30 8.46 1.38 9.21
CA ARG A 30 7.56 2.54 9.21
C ARG A 30 6.36 2.27 10.11
N SER A 31 6.06 3.19 11.01
CA SER A 31 5.00 3.10 12.01
C SER A 31 3.81 4.00 11.68
N TRP A 32 2.62 3.60 12.12
CA TRP A 32 1.36 4.34 11.99
C TRP A 32 0.64 4.26 13.34
N ASP A 33 0.01 5.34 13.80
CA ASP A 33 -0.85 5.27 15.00
C ASP A 33 -2.22 5.91 14.73
N SER A 34 -3.24 5.21 15.24
CA SER A 34 -4.63 5.58 15.26
C SER A 34 -4.97 6.35 16.54
N SER A 35 -5.14 7.68 16.44
CA SER A 35 -5.48 8.52 17.60
C SER A 35 -6.93 8.36 18.12
N VAL A 36 -7.48 7.15 18.25
CA VAL A 36 -8.72 6.96 19.02
C VAL A 36 -8.74 5.60 19.71
N ASP A 37 -8.58 5.64 21.03
CA ASP A 37 -8.33 4.54 21.97
C ASP A 37 -6.83 4.20 22.08
N LYS A 38 -6.32 4.01 23.30
CA LYS A 38 -4.88 3.94 23.62
C LYS A 38 -4.23 2.62 23.17
N ARG A 39 -4.38 2.27 21.89
CA ARG A 39 -3.87 1.05 21.27
C ARG A 39 -3.07 1.46 20.04
N GLU A 40 -1.76 1.54 20.22
CA GLU A 40 -0.81 1.77 19.14
C GLU A 40 -0.39 0.41 18.57
N GLU A 41 -0.43 0.26 17.25
CA GLU A 41 -0.07 -0.97 16.55
C GLU A 41 0.94 -0.64 15.45
N ARG A 42 2.04 -1.38 15.39
CA ARG A 42 3.09 -1.15 14.40
C ARG A 42 3.32 -2.40 13.57
N TYR A 43 3.31 -2.23 12.26
CA TYR A 43 3.55 -3.30 11.28
C TYR A 43 4.91 -3.12 10.61
N CYS A 44 5.75 -4.16 10.69
CA CYS A 44 7.00 -4.29 9.95
C CYS A 44 6.83 -5.35 8.85
N LEU A 45 6.30 -4.94 7.70
CA LEU A 45 6.14 -5.85 6.56
C LEU A 45 7.47 -6.04 5.82
N VAL A 46 7.82 -7.28 5.52
CA VAL A 46 9.04 -7.66 4.80
C VAL A 46 8.68 -8.38 3.51
N THR A 47 9.48 -8.20 2.45
CA THR A 47 9.26 -8.86 1.15
C THR A 47 9.46 -10.38 1.25
N ARG A 48 10.40 -10.84 2.08
CA ARG A 48 10.66 -12.26 2.37
C ARG A 48 11.09 -12.40 3.83
N GLY A 49 10.70 -13.50 4.47
CA GLY A 49 11.04 -13.80 5.86
C GLY A 49 9.95 -13.38 6.84
N THR A 50 10.34 -13.16 8.09
CA THR A 50 9.43 -12.88 9.21
C THR A 50 9.35 -11.37 9.45
N GLY A 51 8.14 -10.82 9.36
CA GLY A 51 7.84 -9.46 9.82
C GLY A 51 7.49 -9.41 11.31
N SER A 52 7.22 -8.22 11.84
CA SER A 52 6.73 -8.04 13.21
C SER A 52 5.43 -7.24 13.26
N LEU A 53 4.63 -7.52 14.28
CA LEU A 53 3.50 -6.72 14.73
C LEU A 53 3.73 -6.41 16.21
N GLU A 54 3.88 -5.14 16.52
CA GLU A 54 4.15 -4.65 17.87
C GLU A 54 2.92 -3.89 18.37
N PHE A 55 2.51 -4.18 19.61
CA PHE A 55 1.40 -3.50 20.27
C PHE A 55 1.94 -2.64 21.41
N GLY A 56 1.42 -1.43 21.52
CA GLY A 56 1.77 -0.47 22.55
C GLY A 56 2.71 0.63 22.07
N ARG A 57 2.98 1.54 22.99
CA ARG A 57 3.66 2.80 22.72
C ARG A 57 5.17 2.65 22.85
N GLU A 58 5.82 2.31 21.74
CA GLU A 58 7.27 2.39 21.61
C GLU A 58 7.72 3.72 21.00
N VAL A 59 9.00 4.05 21.21
CA VAL A 59 9.61 5.23 20.59
C VAL A 59 9.63 5.01 19.08
N LEU A 60 8.84 5.79 18.35
CA LEU A 60 8.83 5.74 16.89
C LEU A 60 10.24 6.03 16.36
N PRO A 61 10.66 5.34 15.29
CA PRO A 61 11.95 5.61 14.66
C PRO A 61 12.00 7.06 14.17
N ALA A 62 13.18 7.66 14.28
CA ALA A 62 13.44 8.99 13.75
C ALA A 62 13.05 9.06 12.26
N GLY A 63 12.24 10.04 11.89
CA GLY A 63 11.73 10.21 10.53
C GLY A 63 10.37 9.57 10.25
N ALA A 64 9.70 8.99 11.26
CA ALA A 64 8.29 8.64 11.14
C ALA A 64 7.43 9.90 10.92
N ALA A 65 6.42 9.78 10.04
CA ALA A 65 5.46 10.84 9.77
C ALA A 65 4.09 10.45 10.31
N TRP A 66 3.39 11.42 10.87
CA TRP A 66 2.05 11.26 11.41
C TRP A 66 1.02 11.68 10.39
N ILE A 67 -0.01 10.87 10.20
CA ILE A 67 -1.20 11.28 9.49
C ILE A 67 -2.46 10.94 10.29
N PRO A 68 -3.50 11.76 10.20
CA PRO A 68 -4.75 11.47 10.89
C PRO A 68 -5.46 10.28 10.26
N LEU A 69 -5.98 9.39 11.10
CA LEU A 69 -6.97 8.42 10.64
C LEU A 69 -8.33 9.07 10.48
N ILE A 70 -9.01 8.69 9.41
CA ILE A 70 -10.37 9.10 9.11
C ILE A 70 -11.31 8.00 9.61
N ARG A 71 -12.46 8.38 10.18
CA ARG A 71 -13.48 7.43 10.60
C ARG A 71 -14.55 7.28 9.53
N ASN A 72 -14.79 6.05 9.10
CA ASN A 72 -15.96 5.71 8.28
C ASN A 72 -17.09 5.18 9.19
N PRO A 73 -18.24 5.86 9.28
CA PRO A 73 -19.36 5.41 10.13
C PRO A 73 -19.95 4.07 9.68
N CYS A 74 -19.90 3.77 8.38
CA CYS A 74 -20.42 2.54 7.78
C CYS A 74 -19.42 1.37 7.84
N SER A 75 -18.14 1.64 8.10
CA SER A 75 -17.09 0.62 8.20
C SER A 75 -16.01 1.01 9.21
N PRO A 76 -16.34 1.05 10.52
CA PRO A 76 -15.48 1.62 11.55
C PRO A 76 -14.25 0.76 11.91
N SER A 77 -14.18 -0.48 11.40
CA SER A 77 -13.07 -1.41 11.66
C SER A 77 -11.87 -1.23 10.73
N PHE A 78 -12.01 -0.48 9.63
CA PHE A 78 -10.89 -0.23 8.71
C PHE A 78 -10.12 1.03 9.07
N TYR A 79 -8.82 1.00 8.80
CA TYR A 79 -7.93 2.14 8.96
C TYR A 79 -7.98 3.03 7.70
N TYR A 80 -8.87 4.03 7.70
CA TYR A 80 -8.94 5.00 6.61
C TYR A 80 -7.93 6.13 6.78
N ILE A 81 -7.36 6.54 5.67
CA ILE A 81 -6.39 7.64 5.60
C ILE A 81 -6.82 8.67 4.55
N GLY A 82 -6.42 9.92 4.75
CA GLY A 82 -6.64 10.97 3.75
C GLY A 82 -5.56 10.94 2.67
N MET A 83 -5.97 10.84 1.40
CA MET A 83 -5.09 10.94 0.24
C MET A 83 -5.63 11.99 -0.72
N SER A 84 -4.77 12.88 -1.20
CA SER A 84 -5.13 13.95 -2.14
C SER A 84 -4.69 13.64 -3.58
N GLY A 85 -3.77 12.69 -3.79
CA GLY A 85 -3.32 12.37 -5.14
C GLY A 85 -2.22 11.31 -5.23
N LEU A 86 -1.86 11.00 -6.48
CA LEU A 86 -0.77 10.12 -6.87
C LEU A 86 0.25 10.88 -7.70
N GLY A 87 1.51 10.47 -7.64
CA GLY A 87 2.60 11.07 -8.41
C GLY A 87 3.45 10.05 -9.13
N VAL A 88 3.93 10.46 -10.32
CA VAL A 88 4.86 9.72 -11.16
C VAL A 88 5.96 10.70 -11.61
N GLY A 89 7.23 10.30 -11.47
CA GLY A 89 8.36 11.12 -11.95
C GLY A 89 8.52 12.46 -11.22
N GLY A 90 7.97 12.59 -10.02
CA GLY A 90 7.93 13.85 -9.26
C GLY A 90 6.79 14.80 -9.64
N ALA A 91 5.94 14.45 -10.60
CA ALA A 91 4.75 15.21 -10.97
C ALA A 91 3.47 14.56 -10.42
N CYS A 92 2.48 15.38 -10.04
CA CYS A 92 1.14 14.89 -9.70
C CYS A 92 0.43 14.40 -10.96
N VAL A 93 -0.16 13.22 -10.90
CA VAL A 93 -1.04 12.71 -11.96
C VAL A 93 -2.37 13.44 -11.89
N ALA A 94 -2.92 13.80 -13.05
CA ALA A 94 -4.21 14.50 -13.17
C ALA A 94 -5.39 13.58 -12.82
N ILE A 95 -5.57 13.30 -11.53
CA ILE A 95 -6.68 12.52 -10.98
C ILE A 95 -7.51 13.46 -10.11
N PRO A 96 -8.84 13.53 -10.31
CA PRO A 96 -9.69 14.34 -9.45
C PRO A 96 -9.61 13.89 -8.00
N GLU A 97 -9.47 14.82 -7.07
CA GLU A 97 -9.34 14.54 -5.63
C GLU A 97 -10.51 13.72 -5.07
N TYR A 98 -11.72 13.91 -5.62
CA TYR A 98 -12.91 13.15 -5.21
C TYR A 98 -12.74 11.64 -5.42
N ALA A 99 -11.82 11.19 -6.27
CA ALA A 99 -11.54 9.76 -6.50
C ALA A 99 -11.01 9.04 -5.25
N PHE A 100 -10.47 9.78 -4.28
CA PHE A 100 -9.91 9.24 -3.03
C PHE A 100 -10.67 9.69 -1.78
N ARG A 101 -11.70 10.53 -1.95
CA ARG A 101 -12.44 11.13 -0.84
C ARG A 101 -13.39 10.12 -0.23
N LEU A 102 -13.45 10.09 1.10
CA LEU A 102 -14.50 9.43 1.86
C LEU A 102 -15.69 10.40 2.00
N THR A 103 -16.90 9.97 1.65
CA THR A 103 -18.11 10.78 1.82
C THR A 103 -18.68 10.68 3.23
N GLU A 104 -19.59 11.58 3.59
CA GLU A 104 -20.26 11.55 4.90
C GLU A 104 -21.14 10.31 5.07
N GLU A 105 -21.63 9.76 3.96
CA GLU A 105 -22.41 8.51 3.89
C GLU A 105 -21.53 7.24 4.02
N GLY A 106 -20.20 7.41 4.06
CA GLY A 106 -19.26 6.31 4.21
C GLY A 106 -18.82 5.66 2.89
N ASP A 107 -19.08 6.29 1.75
CA ASP A 107 -18.65 5.80 0.44
C ASP A 107 -17.23 6.26 0.08
N GLY A 108 -16.48 5.39 -0.60
CA GLY A 108 -15.12 5.70 -1.06
C GLY A 108 -14.08 5.70 0.05
N GLY A 109 -13.12 6.62 -0.03
CA GLY A 109 -11.97 6.70 0.86
C GLY A 109 -10.79 5.80 0.48
N VAL A 110 -9.72 5.90 1.26
CA VAL A 110 -8.49 5.09 1.10
C VAL A 110 -8.25 4.29 2.36
N VAL A 111 -8.13 2.98 2.22
CA VAL A 111 -7.89 2.06 3.32
C VAL A 111 -6.44 1.61 3.32
N MET A 112 -5.80 1.65 4.49
CA MET A 112 -4.56 0.95 4.73
C MET A 112 -4.86 -0.51 5.10
N ASP A 113 -4.48 -1.43 4.24
CA ASP A 113 -4.80 -2.86 4.41
C ASP A 113 -3.54 -3.73 4.22
N THR A 114 -3.07 -4.33 5.31
CA THR A 114 -1.95 -5.28 5.29
C THR A 114 -2.35 -6.65 4.73
N GLY A 115 -3.65 -6.94 4.59
CA GLY A 115 -4.20 -8.17 4.04
C GLY A 115 -4.28 -8.19 2.51
N THR A 116 -4.09 -7.04 1.86
CA THR A 116 -4.10 -6.92 0.39
C THR A 116 -2.69 -6.77 -0.17
N ALA A 117 -2.29 -7.69 -1.06
CA ALA A 117 -0.91 -7.77 -1.57
C ALA A 117 -0.50 -6.61 -2.51
N VAL A 118 -1.44 -6.01 -3.24
CA VAL A 118 -1.18 -4.94 -4.22
C VAL A 118 -2.19 -3.81 -4.05
N THR A 119 -1.75 -2.57 -4.30
CA THR A 119 -2.64 -1.40 -4.22
C THR A 119 -3.74 -1.50 -5.27
N ARG A 120 -4.99 -1.23 -4.87
CA ARG A 120 -6.14 -1.16 -5.78
C ARG A 120 -6.62 0.27 -5.90
N LEU A 121 -6.88 0.71 -7.13
CA LEU A 121 -7.33 2.07 -7.43
C LEU A 121 -8.67 2.00 -8.19
N PRO A 122 -9.55 3.01 -8.05
CA PRO A 122 -10.68 3.17 -8.94
C PRO A 122 -10.21 3.19 -10.40
N THR A 123 -10.96 2.57 -11.32
CA THR A 123 -10.52 2.36 -12.71
C THR A 123 -10.01 3.63 -13.40
N ALA A 124 -10.70 4.76 -13.24
CA ALA A 124 -10.27 6.03 -13.84
C ALA A 124 -8.93 6.53 -13.26
N ALA A 125 -8.74 6.40 -11.93
CA ALA A 125 -7.49 6.75 -11.27
C ALA A 125 -6.35 5.81 -11.67
N TYR A 126 -6.64 4.50 -11.78
CA TYR A 126 -5.70 3.50 -12.25
C TYR A 126 -5.20 3.80 -13.66
N VAL A 127 -6.11 4.04 -14.60
CA VAL A 127 -5.77 4.32 -16.00
C VAL A 127 -4.89 5.57 -16.10
N ALA A 128 -5.28 6.66 -15.44
CA ALA A 128 -4.48 7.89 -15.45
C ALA A 128 -3.07 7.68 -14.84
N PHE A 129 -2.98 6.94 -13.73
CA PHE A 129 -1.70 6.62 -13.09
C PHE A 129 -0.82 5.72 -13.96
N ARG A 130 -1.41 4.66 -14.51
CA ARG A 130 -0.73 3.70 -15.41
C ARG A 130 -0.19 4.41 -16.65
N ASP A 131 -1.02 5.23 -17.30
CA ASP A 131 -0.63 5.90 -18.54
C ASP A 131 0.50 6.92 -18.29
N ALA A 132 0.47 7.62 -17.16
CA ALA A 132 1.58 8.49 -16.73
C ALA A 132 2.87 7.68 -16.47
N PHE A 133 2.77 6.51 -15.84
CA PHE A 133 3.91 5.62 -15.60
C PHE A 133 4.49 5.07 -16.90
N ILE A 134 3.64 4.62 -17.83
CA ILE A 134 4.05 4.12 -19.14
C ILE A 134 4.76 5.22 -19.95
N ALA A 135 4.26 6.46 -19.91
CA ALA A 135 4.88 7.59 -20.61
C ALA A 135 6.33 7.83 -20.13
N GLU A 136 6.56 7.80 -18.82
CA GLU A 136 7.89 7.97 -18.21
C GLU A 136 8.81 6.75 -18.38
N THR A 137 8.28 5.63 -18.85
CA THR A 137 9.02 4.38 -19.07
C THR A 137 9.02 3.94 -20.54
N ALA A 138 8.72 4.85 -21.47
CA ALA A 138 8.65 4.56 -22.90
C ALA A 138 9.96 3.98 -23.49
N SER A 139 11.11 4.17 -22.83
CA SER A 139 12.39 3.58 -23.23
C SER A 139 12.59 2.14 -22.77
N LEU A 140 11.74 1.61 -21.88
CA LEU A 140 11.87 0.26 -21.35
C LEU A 140 11.15 -0.75 -22.27
N PRO A 141 11.73 -1.93 -22.52
CA PRO A 141 11.10 -2.96 -23.33
C PRO A 141 9.86 -3.53 -22.63
N GLN A 142 8.70 -3.39 -23.26
CA GLN A 142 7.46 -3.96 -22.73
C GLN A 142 7.42 -5.47 -22.89
N ALA A 143 6.78 -6.13 -21.92
CA ALA A 143 6.48 -7.55 -21.93
C ALA A 143 4.94 -7.76 -21.94
N PRO A 144 4.45 -8.93 -22.39
CA PRO A 144 3.04 -9.25 -22.27
C PRO A 144 2.53 -9.19 -20.82
N ALA A 145 1.28 -8.77 -20.66
CA ALA A 145 0.58 -8.78 -19.39
C ALA A 145 0.63 -10.18 -18.73
N MET A 146 0.71 -10.22 -17.41
CA MET A 146 0.84 -11.46 -16.64
C MET A 146 -0.02 -11.44 -15.39
N SER A 147 -0.82 -12.49 -15.20
CA SER A 147 -1.72 -12.62 -14.06
C SER A 147 -2.67 -11.41 -13.96
N ILE A 148 -2.64 -10.67 -12.86
CA ILE A 148 -3.45 -9.47 -12.60
C ILE A 148 -2.79 -8.17 -13.08
N PHE A 149 -1.57 -8.23 -13.63
CA PHE A 149 -0.80 -7.06 -14.05
C PHE A 149 -0.90 -6.83 -15.55
N ASP A 150 -1.24 -5.61 -15.97
CA ASP A 150 -1.36 -5.23 -17.38
C ASP A 150 -0.16 -4.44 -17.93
N THR A 151 0.76 -4.01 -17.06
CA THR A 151 1.93 -3.20 -17.39
C THR A 151 3.18 -3.93 -16.93
N CYS A 152 3.90 -4.52 -17.87
CA CYS A 152 5.05 -5.37 -17.61
C CYS A 152 6.22 -5.01 -18.53
N TYR A 153 7.44 -5.27 -18.08
CA TYR A 153 8.68 -5.00 -18.79
C TYR A 153 9.61 -6.21 -18.78
N ASP A 154 10.29 -6.46 -19.90
CA ASP A 154 11.36 -7.46 -20.00
C ASP A 154 12.70 -6.84 -19.67
N LEU A 155 13.08 -6.90 -18.40
CA LEU A 155 14.31 -6.30 -17.90
C LEU A 155 15.48 -7.30 -17.90
N ASN A 156 15.37 -8.41 -18.64
CA ASN A 156 16.44 -9.37 -18.75
C ASN A 156 17.69 -8.75 -19.39
N GLY A 157 18.87 -9.05 -18.83
CA GLY A 157 20.14 -8.50 -19.29
C GLY A 157 20.45 -7.06 -18.86
N PHE A 158 19.51 -6.37 -18.19
CA PHE A 158 19.80 -5.06 -17.61
C PHE A 158 20.51 -5.21 -16.26
N VAL A 159 21.67 -4.56 -16.11
CA VAL A 159 22.40 -4.50 -14.83
C VAL A 159 21.75 -3.52 -13.86
N THR A 160 21.21 -2.41 -14.38
CA THR A 160 20.50 -1.40 -13.61
C THR A 160 19.44 -0.75 -14.48
N VAL A 161 18.25 -0.57 -13.93
CA VAL A 161 17.11 0.06 -14.61
C VAL A 161 16.68 1.28 -13.81
N ARG A 162 16.48 2.40 -14.50
CA ARG A 162 15.89 3.60 -13.91
C ARG A 162 14.42 3.62 -14.25
N VAL A 163 13.60 3.84 -13.23
CA VAL A 163 12.14 3.94 -13.31
C VAL A 163 11.70 5.23 -12.62
N PRO A 164 10.56 5.81 -13.01
CA PRO A 164 10.06 7.04 -12.37
C PRO A 164 9.78 6.80 -10.88
N THR A 165 9.88 7.86 -10.09
CA THR A 165 9.44 7.83 -8.70
C THR A 165 7.93 7.71 -8.64
N VAL A 166 7.41 6.88 -7.73
CA VAL A 166 5.98 6.79 -7.42
C VAL A 166 5.76 7.38 -6.04
N SER A 167 4.76 8.26 -5.90
CA SER A 167 4.47 8.92 -4.62
C SER A 167 2.98 8.99 -4.32
N PHE A 168 2.61 8.87 -3.05
CA PHE A 168 1.27 9.14 -2.54
C PHE A 168 1.27 10.49 -1.82
N PHE A 169 0.37 11.38 -2.23
CA PHE A 169 0.16 12.67 -1.57
C PHE A 169 -0.91 12.49 -0.52
N LEU A 170 -0.53 12.62 0.75
CA LEU A 170 -1.42 12.42 1.88
C LEU A 170 -2.04 13.77 2.27
N MET A 171 -3.30 13.73 2.69
CA MET A 171 -3.95 14.93 3.23
C MET A 171 -3.18 15.44 4.43
N GLY A 172 -3.03 16.77 4.51
CA GLY A 172 -2.22 17.42 5.54
C GLY A 172 -0.75 17.66 5.14
N GLY A 173 -0.33 17.23 3.95
CA GLY A 173 0.96 17.62 3.36
C GLY A 173 2.05 16.54 3.23
N PRO A 174 2.09 15.46 4.04
CA PRO A 174 3.11 14.42 3.86
C PRO A 174 3.05 13.76 2.48
N ILE A 175 4.24 13.48 1.93
CA ILE A 175 4.40 12.75 0.66
C ILE A 175 5.11 11.44 0.95
N LEU A 176 4.46 10.33 0.63
CA LEU A 176 5.04 8.99 0.74
C LEU A 176 5.59 8.56 -0.62
N THR A 177 6.90 8.75 -0.83
CA THR A 177 7.60 8.24 -2.01
C THR A 177 8.00 6.78 -1.81
N LEU A 178 7.60 5.93 -2.77
CA LEU A 178 7.83 4.50 -2.75
C LEU A 178 9.14 4.15 -3.49
N PRO A 179 9.97 3.24 -2.95
CA PRO A 179 11.09 2.69 -3.70
C PRO A 179 10.57 1.73 -4.78
N ALA A 180 11.33 1.56 -5.87
CA ALA A 180 10.94 0.73 -7.03
C ALA A 180 10.45 -0.68 -6.67
N ARG A 181 11.10 -1.33 -5.70
CA ARG A 181 10.72 -2.67 -5.22
C ARG A 181 9.28 -2.79 -4.68
N ASN A 182 8.63 -1.67 -4.36
CA ASN A 182 7.26 -1.63 -3.85
C ASN A 182 6.21 -1.56 -4.97
N PHE A 183 6.59 -1.22 -6.20
CA PHE A 183 5.66 -1.07 -7.32
C PHE A 183 6.11 -1.74 -8.62
N LEU A 184 7.31 -2.33 -8.66
CA LEU A 184 7.77 -3.22 -9.72
C LEU A 184 8.08 -4.59 -9.11
N ILE A 185 7.22 -5.57 -9.40
CA ILE A 185 7.21 -6.90 -8.82
C ILE A 185 7.81 -7.89 -9.84
N PRO A 186 8.83 -8.69 -9.46
CA PRO A 186 9.30 -9.76 -10.32
C PRO A 186 8.21 -10.83 -10.44
N VAL A 187 7.76 -11.10 -11.67
CA VAL A 187 6.68 -12.07 -11.92
C VAL A 187 7.18 -13.44 -12.37
N ASN A 188 8.46 -13.54 -12.73
CA ASN A 188 9.12 -14.80 -13.07
C ASN A 188 10.65 -14.71 -12.85
N GLU A 189 11.33 -15.83 -13.03
CA GLU A 189 12.80 -15.93 -12.94
C GLU A 189 13.53 -15.46 -14.22
N LYS A 190 12.78 -15.11 -15.27
CA LYS A 190 13.32 -14.71 -16.58
C LYS A 190 13.60 -13.21 -16.70
N GLY A 191 13.41 -12.44 -15.63
CA GLY A 191 13.66 -11.00 -15.62
C GLY A 191 12.46 -10.14 -16.02
N THR A 192 11.24 -10.69 -16.03
CA THR A 192 10.03 -9.88 -16.23
C THR A 192 9.59 -9.23 -14.93
N PHE A 193 9.31 -7.92 -14.99
CA PHE A 193 8.79 -7.14 -13.88
C PHE A 193 7.48 -6.47 -14.27
N CYS A 194 6.51 -6.52 -13.37
CA CYS A 194 5.26 -5.77 -13.39
C CYS A 194 5.11 -5.16 -12.00
#